data_AF-A0A3C0YR42-F1
#
_entry.id   AF-A0A3C0YR42-F1
#
_cell.length_a   1.000
_cell.length_b   1.000
_cell.length_c   1.000
_cell.angle_alpha   90.00
_cell.angle_beta   90.00
_cell.angle_gamma   90.00
#
_symmetry.space_group_name_H-M   'P 1'
#
loop_
_entity.id
_entity.type
_entity.pdbx_description
1 polymer ?
#
loop_
_entity_poly.entity_id
_entity_poly.type
_entity_poly.pdbx_seq_one_letter_code
_entity_poly.pdbx_strand_id
1 'polypeptide(L)'
;MNTNKYNIRKKINVLGQVQGIGFRPFVFRLAERFNLTGFVYNHTEGVIIEIQGEGKNVDFFIEDLKNANRENPLIKISSLKVIDIAAIENEKSFEIKQSESAGEITAQVTADIATCKDCLRELFDKNDFRYRYPFINCTNCGPRYSILKNIPYDRPNTTMAEFEMCEKCRQQYEDVADRRFHAQPVACPDCGPKIYLCEPSRKIIEEDSDNVISQTVQLLKDGKIVAIKGLGGFHLACDAENETAVKTLRSRKMRDAKPFAMMAELEIIKRFAFVGEQAEKLLQSIESPIVLLEKKDPNTIAQSVAEKINTFGFMLPYTPLHHLIFAEKKLNALVMTSGNISDEPLIC
;
A
#
# COMPACT_ATOMS: atom_id res chain seq x y z
N MET A 1 -23.54 42.00 20.90
CA MET A 1 -24.87 41.88 20.25
C MET A 1 -24.82 40.72 19.26
N ASN A 2 -25.59 39.68 19.56
CA ASN A 2 -26.06 38.56 18.72
C ASN A 2 -25.12 37.89 17.72
N THR A 3 -24.50 36.79 18.16
CA THR A 3 -24.36 35.57 17.33
C THR A 3 -24.55 34.30 18.18
N ASN A 4 -25.67 34.19 18.91
CA ASN A 4 -26.26 32.86 19.14
C ASN A 4 -26.94 32.41 17.83
N LYS A 5 -26.16 32.33 16.75
CA LYS A 5 -26.57 31.51 15.61
C LYS A 5 -26.60 30.09 16.17
N TYR A 6 -27.76 29.44 16.12
CA TYR A 6 -27.97 28.10 16.66
C TYR A 6 -26.92 27.14 16.10
N ASN A 7 -25.80 26.97 16.82
CA ASN A 7 -24.79 26.00 16.46
C ASN A 7 -25.42 24.65 16.67
N ILE A 8 -25.54 23.89 15.59
CA ILE A 8 -26.00 22.51 15.66
C ILE A 8 -24.78 21.62 15.82
N ARG A 9 -24.92 20.55 16.60
CA ARG A 9 -23.90 19.53 16.74
C ARG A 9 -24.45 18.21 16.24
N LYS A 10 -23.68 17.54 15.38
CA LYS A 10 -24.02 16.24 14.82
C LYS A 10 -22.95 15.23 15.18
N LYS A 11 -23.39 14.05 15.62
CA LYS A 11 -22.56 12.84 15.63
C LYS A 11 -22.82 12.06 14.35
N ILE A 12 -21.75 11.69 13.66
CA ILE A 12 -21.80 10.93 12.41
C ILE A 12 -21.03 9.63 12.61
N ASN A 13 -21.73 8.51 12.46
CA ASN A 13 -21.13 7.19 12.44
C ASN A 13 -20.95 6.77 10.99
N VAL A 14 -19.70 6.54 10.58
CA VAL A 14 -19.35 6.15 9.21
C VAL A 14 -18.89 4.69 9.23
N LEU A 15 -19.56 3.85 8.44
CA LEU A 15 -19.21 2.45 8.23
C LEU A 15 -18.69 2.23 6.80
N GLY A 16 -17.82 1.26 6.63
CA GLY A 16 -17.26 0.85 5.33
C GLY A 16 -15.73 0.81 5.33
N GLN A 17 -15.14 0.90 4.13
CA GLN A 17 -13.70 1.00 3.93
C GLN A 17 -13.27 2.45 4.16
N VAL A 18 -13.10 2.80 5.45
CA VAL A 18 -12.80 4.17 5.91
C VAL A 18 -11.60 4.25 6.86
N GLN A 19 -10.91 3.13 7.11
CA GLN A 19 -9.72 3.09 7.95
C GLN A 19 -8.46 2.75 7.15
N GLY A 20 -7.34 3.33 7.58
CA GLY A 20 -6.03 3.16 6.92
C GLY A 20 -5.87 3.87 5.58
N ILE A 21 -6.82 4.69 5.15
CA ILE A 21 -6.82 5.33 3.81
C ILE A 21 -6.74 6.85 3.86
N GLY A 22 -6.26 7.42 4.97
CA GLY A 22 -6.22 8.87 5.15
C GLY A 22 -7.59 9.52 5.40
N PHE A 23 -8.60 8.76 5.87
CA PHE A 23 -9.94 9.28 6.12
C PHE A 23 -10.00 10.32 7.25
N ARG A 24 -9.27 10.10 8.35
CA ARG A 24 -9.16 11.08 9.46
C ARG A 24 -8.57 12.42 8.99
N PRO A 25 -7.43 12.46 8.26
CA PRO A 25 -6.95 13.63 7.54
C PRO A 25 -7.99 14.32 6.65
N PHE A 26 -8.70 13.54 5.84
CA PHE A 26 -9.74 14.06 4.94
C PHE A 26 -10.85 14.78 5.73
N VAL A 27 -11.36 14.13 6.77
CA VAL A 27 -12.40 14.69 7.66
C VAL A 27 -11.91 15.96 8.35
N PHE A 28 -10.68 15.97 8.85
CA PHE A 28 -10.08 17.14 9.49
C PHE A 28 -10.03 18.34 8.54
N ARG A 29 -9.47 18.16 7.34
CA ARG A 29 -9.44 19.23 6.32
C ARG A 29 -10.82 19.70 5.90
N LEU A 30 -11.79 18.79 5.86
CA LEU A 30 -13.17 19.12 5.54
C LEU A 30 -13.81 19.97 6.63
N ALA A 31 -13.56 19.65 7.91
CA ALA A 31 -14.03 20.44 9.03
C ALA A 31 -13.42 21.85 9.04
N GLU A 32 -12.12 21.97 8.77
CA GLU A 32 -11.45 23.28 8.63
C GLU A 32 -12.02 24.10 7.47
N ARG A 33 -12.22 23.49 6.29
CA ARG A 33 -12.80 24.14 5.11
C ARG A 33 -14.15 24.79 5.42
N PHE A 34 -14.98 24.13 6.23
CA PHE A 34 -16.30 24.61 6.61
C PHE A 34 -16.35 25.32 7.97
N ASN A 35 -15.18 25.59 8.57
CA ASN A 35 -15.05 26.25 9.88
C ASN A 35 -15.91 25.59 10.97
N LEU A 36 -15.82 24.26 11.07
CA LEU A 36 -16.52 23.43 12.04
C LEU A 36 -15.58 23.01 13.18
N THR A 37 -16.11 22.89 14.39
CA THR A 37 -15.40 22.36 15.56
C THR A 37 -15.83 20.93 15.87
N GLY A 38 -15.07 20.19 16.68
CA GLY A 38 -15.41 18.82 17.07
C GLY A 38 -14.22 17.87 16.96
N PHE A 39 -14.45 16.64 16.51
CA PHE A 39 -13.37 15.66 16.38
C PHE A 39 -13.68 14.50 15.44
N VAL A 40 -12.64 13.74 15.11
CA VAL A 40 -12.73 12.43 14.44
C VAL A 40 -11.81 11.41 15.08
N TYR A 41 -12.25 10.15 15.18
CA TYR A 41 -11.39 9.03 15.60
C TYR A 41 -11.82 7.71 14.97
N ASN A 42 -10.91 6.74 14.89
CA ASN A 42 -11.25 5.39 14.44
C ASN A 42 -11.87 4.60 15.61
N HIS A 43 -12.93 3.86 15.32
CA HIS A 43 -13.61 2.96 16.25
C HIS A 43 -13.61 1.53 15.69
N THR A 44 -13.88 0.51 16.50
CA THR A 44 -14.01 -0.89 16.06
C THR A 44 -15.07 -1.09 14.97
N GLU A 45 -16.11 -0.26 14.97
CA GLU A 45 -17.21 -0.30 14.02
C GLU A 45 -16.94 0.51 12.74
N GLY A 46 -16.00 1.46 12.76
CA GLY A 46 -15.78 2.37 11.63
C GLY A 46 -15.11 3.67 12.06
N VAL A 47 -15.68 4.81 11.71
CA VAL A 47 -15.18 6.13 12.11
C VAL A 47 -16.30 6.92 12.77
N ILE A 48 -15.99 7.53 13.91
CA ILE A 48 -16.88 8.44 14.61
C ILE A 48 -16.41 9.87 14.36
N ILE A 49 -17.34 10.72 13.96
CA ILE A 49 -17.11 12.15 13.73
C ILE A 49 -18.12 12.91 14.58
N GLU A 50 -17.67 13.93 15.29
CA GLU A 50 -18.55 14.96 15.82
C GLU A 50 -18.18 16.29 15.20
N ILE A 51 -19.19 17.00 14.70
CA ILE A 51 -19.02 18.34 14.13
C ILE A 51 -20.04 19.29 14.75
N GLN A 52 -19.61 20.53 14.95
CA GLN A 52 -20.42 21.61 15.49
C GLN A 52 -20.17 22.90 14.70
N GLY A 53 -21.25 23.63 14.41
CA GLY A 53 -21.16 24.93 13.76
C GLY A 53 -22.48 25.41 13.16
N GLU A 54 -22.39 26.35 12.23
CA GLU A 54 -23.55 26.85 11.50
C GLU A 54 -24.21 25.73 10.69
N GLY A 55 -25.54 25.61 10.76
CA GLY A 55 -26.27 24.50 10.15
C GLY A 55 -25.98 24.29 8.67
N LYS A 56 -25.85 25.37 7.89
CA LYS A 56 -25.48 25.30 6.46
C LYS A 56 -24.11 24.65 6.24
N ASN A 57 -23.12 24.98 7.08
CA ASN A 57 -21.78 24.43 6.96
C ASN A 57 -21.75 22.94 7.35
N VAL A 58 -22.54 22.56 8.36
CA VAL A 58 -22.74 21.15 8.74
C VAL A 58 -23.38 20.37 7.60
N ASP A 59 -24.39 20.93 6.92
CA ASP A 59 -25.04 20.28 5.77
C ASP A 59 -24.07 20.10 4.60
N PHE A 60 -23.28 21.13 4.25
CA PHE A 60 -22.25 21.02 3.21
C PHE A 60 -21.17 20.01 3.55
N PHE A 61 -20.72 19.96 4.82
CA PHE A 61 -19.77 18.94 5.27
C PHE A 61 -20.33 17.53 5.07
N ILE A 62 -21.59 17.29 5.44
CA ILE A 62 -22.20 15.97 5.31
C ILE A 62 -22.35 15.58 3.82
N GLU A 63 -22.66 16.53 2.94
CA GLU A 63 -22.73 16.30 1.50
C GLU A 63 -21.36 15.95 0.91
N ASP A 64 -20.31 16.70 1.23
CA ASP A 64 -18.95 16.41 0.77
C ASP A 64 -18.44 15.08 1.35
N LEU A 65 -18.76 14.78 2.62
CA LEU A 65 -18.43 13.50 3.24
C LEU A 65 -19.08 12.32 2.52
N LYS A 66 -20.36 12.44 2.12
CA LYS A 66 -21.04 11.40 1.31
C LYS A 66 -20.39 11.20 -0.05
N ASN A 67 -19.79 12.24 -0.62
CA ASN A 67 -19.12 12.23 -1.91
C ASN A 67 -17.58 12.09 -1.79
N ALA A 68 -17.07 11.68 -0.64
CA ALA A 68 -15.63 11.61 -0.35
C ALA A 68 -14.85 10.73 -1.34
N ASN A 69 -15.51 9.74 -1.95
CA ASN A 69 -14.93 8.88 -2.98
C ASN A 69 -14.51 9.63 -4.25
N ARG A 70 -15.07 10.83 -4.52
CA ARG A 70 -14.65 11.69 -5.63
C ARG A 70 -13.26 12.29 -5.41
N GLU A 71 -12.92 12.59 -4.16
CA GLU A 71 -11.59 13.11 -3.79
C GLU A 71 -10.60 11.96 -3.59
N ASN A 72 -11.01 10.90 -2.90
CA ASN A 72 -10.18 9.73 -2.66
C ASN A 72 -10.97 8.45 -2.97
N PRO A 73 -10.73 7.81 -4.14
CA PRO A 73 -11.42 6.60 -4.58
C PRO A 73 -11.28 5.39 -3.63
N LEU A 74 -10.33 5.42 -2.70
CA LEU A 74 -10.17 4.39 -1.67
C LEU A 74 -11.28 4.43 -0.62
N ILE A 75 -11.93 5.59 -0.45
CA ILE A 75 -13.01 5.78 0.51
C ILE A 75 -14.28 5.14 -0.02
N LYS A 76 -14.76 4.09 0.65
CA LYS A 76 -16.05 3.47 0.35
C LYS A 76 -16.91 3.46 1.60
N ILE A 77 -17.83 4.42 1.66
CA ILE A 77 -18.80 4.52 2.75
C ILE A 77 -19.99 3.62 2.41
N SER A 78 -20.26 2.62 3.26
CA SER A 78 -21.41 1.73 3.13
C SER A 78 -22.63 2.25 3.88
N SER A 79 -22.42 2.95 4.99
CA SER A 79 -23.47 3.56 5.79
C SER A 79 -22.97 4.82 6.48
N LEU A 80 -23.83 5.82 6.56
CA LEU A 80 -23.57 7.08 7.25
C LEU A 80 -24.82 7.42 8.07
N LYS A 81 -24.70 7.31 9.39
CA LYS A 81 -25.78 7.63 10.34
C LYS A 81 -25.47 8.96 11.01
N VAL A 82 -26.36 9.94 10.83
CA VAL A 82 -26.26 11.27 11.44
C VAL A 82 -27.23 11.34 12.61
N ILE A 83 -26.75 11.83 13.75
CA ILE A 83 -27.51 11.94 15.00
C ILE A 83 -27.34 13.35 15.54
N ASP A 84 -28.45 13.99 15.89
CA ASP A 84 -28.44 15.26 16.62
C ASP A 84 -27.98 15.06 18.06
N ILE A 85 -27.02 15.86 18.50
CA ILE A 85 -26.52 15.86 19.87
C ILE A 85 -26.44 17.30 20.40
N ALA A 86 -26.38 17.44 21.72
CA ALA A 86 -26.32 18.76 22.36
C ALA A 86 -25.04 19.49 21.99
N ALA A 87 -25.14 20.79 21.66
CA ALA A 87 -23.99 21.62 21.40
C ALA A 87 -23.16 21.82 22.69
N ILE A 88 -21.85 21.89 22.52
CA ILE A 88 -20.88 22.17 23.58
C ILE A 88 -20.53 23.66 23.53
N GLU A 89 -20.74 24.37 24.64
CA GLU A 89 -20.33 25.76 24.75
C GLU A 89 -18.81 25.91 24.69
N ASN A 90 -18.32 26.93 23.98
CA ASN A 90 -16.91 27.28 23.88
C ASN A 90 -15.98 26.21 23.26
N GLU A 91 -16.51 25.27 22.48
CA GLU A 91 -15.68 24.42 21.62
C GLU A 91 -15.05 25.27 20.50
N LYS A 92 -13.73 25.16 20.30
CA LYS A 92 -12.96 26.09 19.44
C LYS A 92 -12.16 25.41 18.33
N SER A 93 -11.89 24.12 18.46
CA SER A 93 -11.03 23.36 17.55
C SER A 93 -11.75 22.14 17.01
N PHE A 94 -11.27 21.67 15.86
CA PHE A 94 -11.51 20.31 15.40
C PHE A 94 -10.25 19.49 15.60
N GLU A 95 -10.36 18.25 16.09
CA GLU A 95 -9.18 17.43 16.47
C GLU A 95 -9.28 15.98 15.96
N ILE A 96 -8.14 15.40 15.57
CA ILE A 96 -8.03 13.95 15.37
C ILE A 96 -7.70 13.32 16.72
N LYS A 97 -8.67 12.65 17.33
CA LYS A 97 -8.51 12.01 18.65
C LYS A 97 -7.89 10.61 18.52
N GLN A 98 -7.38 10.11 19.64
CA GLN A 98 -6.96 8.72 19.76
C GLN A 98 -8.13 7.78 19.49
N SER A 99 -7.84 6.66 18.85
CA SER A 99 -8.84 5.66 18.52
C SER A 99 -9.36 4.95 19.76
N GLU A 100 -10.61 4.50 19.69
CA GLU A 100 -11.30 3.84 20.79
C GLU A 100 -11.63 2.38 20.41
N SER A 101 -11.33 1.47 21.34
CA SER A 101 -11.59 0.04 21.18
C SER A 101 -12.75 -0.37 22.09
N ALA A 102 -13.98 -0.30 21.59
CA ALA A 102 -15.18 -0.76 22.31
C ALA A 102 -16.13 -1.49 21.36
N GLY A 103 -16.89 -2.48 21.83
CA GLY A 103 -17.86 -3.20 21.00
C GLY A 103 -17.26 -4.21 20.00
N GLU A 104 -18.09 -4.71 19.08
CA GLU A 104 -17.69 -5.72 18.08
C GLU A 104 -16.97 -5.08 16.88
N ILE A 105 -15.95 -5.78 16.36
CA ILE A 105 -15.20 -5.34 15.19
C ILE A 105 -16.05 -5.55 13.94
N THR A 106 -16.56 -4.45 13.38
CA THR A 106 -17.33 -4.45 12.11
C THR A 106 -16.70 -3.55 11.04
N ALA A 107 -15.63 -2.81 11.37
CA ALA A 107 -14.88 -2.01 10.41
C ALA A 107 -14.26 -2.88 9.30
N GLN A 108 -14.37 -2.42 8.05
CA GLN A 108 -13.76 -3.11 6.91
C GLN A 108 -12.27 -2.78 6.84
N VAL A 109 -11.45 -3.82 6.72
CA VAL A 109 -10.00 -3.67 6.56
C VAL A 109 -9.67 -3.36 5.09
N THR A 110 -8.87 -2.32 4.87
CA THR A 110 -8.38 -1.98 3.54
C THR A 110 -7.31 -2.97 3.09
N ALA A 111 -7.43 -3.45 1.85
CA ALA A 111 -6.40 -4.26 1.20
C ALA A 111 -5.09 -3.48 1.00
N ASP A 112 -3.99 -4.19 0.78
CA ASP A 112 -2.70 -3.58 0.44
C ASP A 112 -2.78 -2.87 -0.92
N ILE A 113 -2.02 -1.77 -1.05
CA ILE A 113 -2.06 -0.92 -2.24
C ILE A 113 -0.65 -0.73 -2.80
N ALA A 114 -0.50 -0.86 -4.12
CA ALA A 114 0.72 -0.60 -4.85
C ALA A 114 1.24 0.83 -4.66
N THR A 115 2.56 0.99 -4.74
CA THR A 115 3.24 2.29 -4.51
C THR A 115 2.69 3.38 -5.44
N CYS A 116 2.23 4.50 -4.89
CA CYS A 116 1.66 5.58 -5.70
C CYS A 116 2.74 6.37 -6.45
N LYS A 117 2.33 7.11 -7.49
CA LYS A 117 3.22 7.91 -8.35
C LYS A 117 4.06 8.93 -7.56
N ASP A 118 3.49 9.56 -6.52
CA ASP A 118 4.22 10.53 -5.69
C ASP A 118 5.32 9.85 -4.85
N CYS A 119 5.03 8.69 -4.25
CA CYS A 119 6.04 7.91 -3.56
C CYS A 119 7.12 7.39 -4.52
N LEU A 120 6.76 7.03 -5.77
CA LEU A 120 7.75 6.66 -6.77
C LEU A 120 8.65 7.82 -7.18
N ARG A 121 8.11 9.04 -7.31
CA ARG A 121 8.91 10.24 -7.56
C ARG A 121 9.95 10.44 -6.45
N GLU A 122 9.52 10.41 -5.19
CA GLU A 122 10.42 10.58 -4.04
C GLU A 122 11.43 9.42 -3.90
N LEU A 123 11.01 8.18 -4.18
CA LEU A 123 11.90 7.02 -4.17
C LEU A 123 13.14 7.20 -5.07
N PHE A 124 12.99 7.94 -6.17
CA PHE A 124 14.05 8.19 -7.14
C PHE A 124 14.59 9.63 -7.14
N ASP A 125 14.15 10.49 -6.22
CA ASP A 125 14.68 11.84 -6.06
C ASP A 125 15.86 11.86 -5.09
N LYS A 126 17.05 12.22 -5.59
CA LYS A 126 18.30 12.27 -4.80
C LYS A 126 18.27 13.29 -3.67
N ASN A 127 17.36 14.26 -3.72
CA ASN A 127 17.21 15.28 -2.69
C ASN A 127 16.19 14.90 -1.61
N ASP A 128 15.39 13.86 -1.84
CA ASP A 128 14.46 13.36 -0.83
C ASP A 128 15.22 12.49 0.18
N PHE A 129 14.94 12.65 1.47
CA PHE A 129 15.59 11.85 2.51
C PHE A 129 15.12 10.38 2.55
N ARG A 130 14.12 10.02 1.74
CA ARG A 130 13.71 8.66 1.42
C ARG A 130 14.21 8.20 0.05
N TYR A 131 15.20 8.87 -0.54
CA TYR A 131 15.86 8.40 -1.74
C TYR A 131 16.25 6.93 -1.59
N ARG A 132 15.75 6.11 -2.52
CA ARG A 132 15.95 4.65 -2.58
C ARG A 132 15.51 3.87 -1.34
N TYR A 133 14.64 4.43 -0.50
CA TYR A 133 14.15 3.74 0.69
C TYR A 133 13.11 2.64 0.34
N PRO A 134 13.38 1.34 0.61
CA PRO A 134 12.56 0.22 0.11
C PRO A 134 11.16 0.09 0.72
N PHE A 135 10.84 0.89 1.74
CA PHE A 135 9.57 0.84 2.47
C PHE A 135 8.79 2.17 2.40
N ILE A 136 9.15 3.07 1.48
CA ILE A 136 8.44 4.34 1.29
C ILE A 136 6.94 4.11 1.02
N ASN A 137 6.10 4.83 1.77
CA ASN A 137 4.64 4.81 1.61
C ASN A 137 4.03 6.16 2.06
N CYS A 138 2.72 6.30 1.88
CA CYS A 138 1.92 7.41 2.38
C CYS A 138 0.49 6.93 2.72
N THR A 139 -0.42 7.84 3.05
CA THR A 139 -1.83 7.51 3.32
C THR A 139 -2.54 6.82 2.15
N ASN A 140 -2.06 7.03 0.92
CA ASN A 140 -2.70 6.58 -0.32
C ASN A 140 -2.10 5.29 -0.91
N CYS A 141 -1.02 4.75 -0.33
CA CYS A 141 -0.40 3.51 -0.81
C CYS A 141 0.34 2.72 0.26
N GLY A 142 0.81 1.53 -0.09
CA GLY A 142 1.63 0.66 0.76
C GLY A 142 0.80 -0.36 1.53
N PRO A 143 1.43 -1.06 2.50
CA PRO A 143 0.78 -2.12 3.26
C PRO A 143 -0.35 -1.61 4.15
N ARG A 144 -1.40 -2.41 4.27
CA ARG A 144 -2.60 -2.19 5.09
C ARG A 144 -2.95 -3.48 5.80
N TYR A 145 -3.74 -4.34 5.17
CA TYR A 145 -4.15 -5.63 5.70
C TYR A 145 -2.94 -6.46 6.17
N SER A 146 -1.89 -6.54 5.34
CA SER A 146 -0.69 -7.36 5.61
C SER A 146 0.07 -7.00 6.88
N ILE A 147 -0.08 -5.77 7.38
CA ILE A 147 0.63 -5.28 8.57
C ILE A 147 -0.29 -5.04 9.76
N LEU A 148 -1.60 -5.22 9.60
CA LEU A 148 -2.57 -4.95 10.64
C LEU A 148 -2.58 -6.10 11.66
N LYS A 149 -2.34 -5.77 12.94
CA LYS A 149 -2.46 -6.71 14.06
C LYS A 149 -3.86 -6.65 14.68
N ASN A 150 -4.46 -5.45 14.79
CA ASN A 150 -5.80 -5.27 15.34
C ASN A 150 -6.50 -4.01 14.81
N ILE A 151 -7.83 -3.92 14.98
CA ILE A 151 -8.62 -2.70 14.77
C ILE A 151 -8.86 -2.03 16.13
N PRO A 152 -8.86 -0.68 16.22
CA PRO A 152 -8.76 0.32 15.16
C PRO A 152 -7.39 0.44 14.46
N TYR A 153 -7.38 0.85 13.18
CA TYR A 153 -6.16 1.03 12.40
C TYR A 153 -5.34 2.21 12.92
N ASP A 154 -4.34 1.90 13.74
CA ASP A 154 -3.33 2.82 14.27
C ASP A 154 -1.98 2.12 14.37
N ARG A 155 -0.89 2.91 14.33
CA ARG A 155 0.49 2.40 14.36
C ARG A 155 0.73 1.34 15.45
N PRO A 156 0.30 1.50 16.72
CA PRO A 156 0.48 0.48 17.76
C PRO A 156 -0.22 -0.85 17.47
N ASN A 157 -1.28 -0.83 16.66
CA ASN A 157 -2.04 -2.00 16.24
C ASN A 157 -1.54 -2.55 14.89
N THR A 158 -0.32 -2.21 14.48
CA THR A 158 0.32 -2.73 13.27
C THR A 158 1.71 -3.32 13.57
N THR A 159 2.32 -3.99 12.60
CA THR A 159 3.73 -4.39 12.68
C THR A 159 4.69 -3.18 12.77
N MET A 160 4.22 -1.97 12.42
CA MET A 160 5.02 -0.74 12.55
C MET A 160 5.15 -0.22 13.99
N ALA A 161 4.48 -0.86 14.96
CA ALA A 161 4.58 -0.52 16.38
C ALA A 161 6.01 -0.65 16.95
N GLU A 162 6.82 -1.54 16.35
CA GLU A 162 8.21 -1.80 16.76
C GLU A 162 9.19 -0.72 16.27
N PHE A 163 8.73 0.18 15.39
CA PHE A 163 9.55 1.22 14.77
C PHE A 163 9.11 2.59 15.28
N GLU A 164 9.87 3.17 16.21
CA GLU A 164 9.58 4.52 16.70
C GLU A 164 9.84 5.58 15.62
N MET A 165 8.95 6.56 15.47
CA MET A 165 9.12 7.63 14.48
C MET A 165 10.26 8.57 14.89
N CYS A 166 11.24 8.77 14.01
CA CYS A 166 12.21 9.86 14.16
C CYS A 166 11.53 11.22 13.98
N GLU A 167 12.25 12.28 14.36
CA GLU A 167 11.75 13.65 14.33
C GLU A 167 11.18 14.07 12.95
N LYS A 168 11.90 13.77 11.85
CA LYS A 168 11.43 14.10 10.50
C LYS A 168 10.11 13.41 10.15
N CYS A 169 9.99 12.12 10.50
CA CYS A 169 8.76 11.37 10.25
C CYS A 169 7.61 11.86 11.13
N ARG A 170 7.90 12.24 12.38
CA ARG A 170 6.91 12.80 13.31
C ARG A 170 6.37 14.14 12.81
N GLN A 171 7.24 15.04 12.36
CA GLN A 171 6.83 16.32 11.77
C GLN A 171 5.86 16.11 10.60
N GLN A 172 6.16 15.21 9.66
CA GLN A 172 5.26 14.90 8.55
C GLN A 172 3.96 14.19 8.98
N TYR A 173 4.01 13.42 10.08
CA TYR A 173 2.83 12.75 10.63
C TYR A 173 1.86 13.75 11.27
N GLU A 174 2.38 14.83 11.85
CA GLU A 174 1.61 15.86 12.58
C GLU A 174 1.26 17.09 11.72
N ASP A 175 1.99 17.35 10.63
CA ASP A 175 1.72 18.46 9.71
C ASP A 175 0.54 18.16 8.79
N VAL A 176 -0.55 18.91 8.97
CA VAL A 176 -1.80 18.82 8.19
C VAL A 176 -1.59 19.04 6.69
N ALA A 177 -0.59 19.85 6.32
CA ALA A 177 -0.27 20.15 4.93
C ALA A 177 0.56 19.03 4.26
N ASP A 178 1.19 18.16 5.05
CA ASP A 178 1.99 17.05 4.51
C ASP A 178 1.08 15.90 4.06
N ARG A 179 1.41 15.29 2.92
CA ARG A 179 0.71 14.12 2.37
C ARG A 179 0.81 12.87 3.26
N ARG A 180 1.68 12.88 4.26
CA ARG A 180 1.85 11.82 5.27
C ARG A 180 1.20 12.17 6.61
N PHE A 181 0.41 13.23 6.68
CA PHE A 181 -0.42 13.54 7.84
C PHE A 181 -1.22 12.30 8.28
N HIS A 182 -0.99 11.84 9.51
CA HIS A 182 -1.55 10.60 10.07
C HIS A 182 -1.33 9.30 9.26
N ALA A 183 -0.30 9.23 8.40
CA ALA A 183 0.12 7.99 7.76
C ALA A 183 0.71 7.03 8.81
N GLN A 184 -0.12 6.09 9.30
CA GLN A 184 0.29 5.15 10.36
C GLN A 184 1.59 4.38 10.06
N PRO A 185 1.84 3.91 8.81
CA PRO A 185 3.09 3.21 8.49
C PRO A 185 4.23 4.14 8.01
N VAL A 186 4.17 5.44 8.31
CA VAL A 186 5.24 6.37 7.93
C VAL A 186 6.56 5.94 8.55
N ALA A 187 7.61 5.94 7.73
CA ALA A 187 8.96 5.58 8.13
C ALA A 187 9.97 6.18 7.15
N CYS A 188 11.25 6.08 7.48
CA CYS A 188 12.39 6.49 6.66
C CYS A 188 13.61 5.61 6.99
N PRO A 189 14.75 5.75 6.29
CA PRO A 189 15.95 4.96 6.58
C PRO A 189 16.41 5.02 8.05
N ASP A 190 16.21 6.15 8.73
CA ASP A 190 16.67 6.34 10.12
C ASP A 190 15.86 5.55 11.15
N CYS A 191 14.57 5.31 10.88
CA CYS A 191 13.62 4.89 11.91
C CYS A 191 12.74 3.69 11.52
N GLY A 192 12.87 3.23 10.28
CA GLY A 192 12.00 2.20 9.71
C GLY A 192 12.68 0.86 9.52
N PRO A 193 11.99 -0.08 8.86
CA PRO A 193 12.54 -1.36 8.49
C PRO A 193 13.75 -1.23 7.57
N LYS A 194 14.63 -2.24 7.64
CA LYS A 194 15.85 -2.39 6.85
C LYS A 194 15.76 -3.67 6.02
N ILE A 195 16.56 -3.75 4.95
CA ILE A 195 16.66 -4.95 4.11
C ILE A 195 18.00 -5.64 4.34
N TYR A 196 18.05 -6.96 4.15
CA TYR A 196 19.30 -7.72 4.16
C TYR A 196 19.26 -8.83 3.12
N LEU A 197 20.43 -9.23 2.64
CA LEU A 197 20.64 -10.38 1.79
C LEU A 197 21.38 -11.45 2.60
N CYS A 198 20.89 -12.70 2.56
CA CYS A 198 21.53 -13.81 3.27
C CYS A 198 21.62 -15.07 2.41
N GLU A 199 22.59 -15.91 2.76
CA GLU A 199 22.72 -17.26 2.23
C GLU A 199 21.62 -18.21 2.78
N PRO A 200 21.43 -19.40 2.18
CA PRO A 200 20.56 -20.44 2.76
C PRO A 200 20.94 -20.85 4.19
N SER A 201 22.22 -20.70 4.57
CA SER A 201 22.73 -20.89 5.93
C SER A 201 22.27 -19.81 6.93
N ARG A 202 21.53 -18.80 6.47
CA ARG A 202 21.15 -17.56 7.18
C ARG A 202 22.30 -16.61 7.49
N LYS A 203 23.50 -16.85 6.95
CA LYS A 203 24.60 -15.91 7.04
C LYS A 203 24.27 -14.66 6.22
N ILE A 204 24.28 -13.49 6.86
CA ILE A 204 24.09 -12.20 6.19
C ILE A 204 25.30 -11.90 5.30
N ILE A 205 25.02 -11.56 4.05
CA ILE A 205 26.01 -11.15 3.04
C ILE A 205 26.13 -9.62 3.05
N GLU A 206 25.01 -8.92 3.12
CA GLU A 206 24.90 -7.48 3.02
C GLU A 206 23.62 -7.02 3.73
N GLU A 207 23.64 -5.84 4.35
CA GLU A 207 22.53 -5.31 5.13
C GLU A 207 22.42 -3.79 4.99
N ASP A 208 21.19 -3.31 4.89
CA ASP A 208 20.79 -1.90 4.95
C ASP A 208 21.59 -0.97 4.02
N SER A 209 21.83 -1.44 2.81
CA SER A 209 22.55 -0.69 1.79
C SER A 209 21.99 -0.97 0.39
N ASP A 210 22.24 -0.05 -0.54
CA ASP A 210 21.90 -0.26 -1.96
C ASP A 210 22.56 -1.50 -2.55
N ASN A 211 23.68 -1.94 -1.98
CA ASN A 211 24.35 -3.17 -2.40
C ASN A 211 23.49 -4.41 -2.19
N VAL A 212 22.58 -4.43 -1.20
CA VAL A 212 21.62 -5.54 -1.03
C VAL A 212 20.83 -5.75 -2.34
N ILE A 213 20.41 -4.66 -2.96
CA ILE A 213 19.60 -4.65 -4.18
C ILE A 213 20.48 -5.02 -5.38
N SER A 214 21.62 -4.35 -5.57
CA SER A 214 22.52 -4.62 -6.70
C SER A 214 23.08 -6.06 -6.68
N GLN A 215 23.41 -6.61 -5.51
CA GLN A 215 23.84 -8.01 -5.38
C GLN A 215 22.68 -8.98 -5.63
N THR A 216 21.47 -8.69 -5.14
CA THR A 216 20.27 -9.50 -5.44
C THR A 216 20.03 -9.59 -6.94
N VAL A 217 20.09 -8.45 -7.65
CA VAL A 217 19.96 -8.40 -9.11
C VAL A 217 21.07 -9.16 -9.81
N GLN A 218 22.32 -9.07 -9.32
CA GLN A 218 23.43 -9.83 -9.88
C GLN A 218 23.23 -11.33 -9.72
N LEU A 219 22.80 -11.81 -8.55
CA LEU A 219 22.49 -13.23 -8.32
C LEU A 219 21.40 -13.74 -9.26
N LEU A 220 20.32 -12.97 -9.44
CA LEU A 220 19.23 -13.31 -10.36
C LEU A 220 19.74 -13.39 -11.82
N LYS A 221 20.57 -12.44 -12.24
CA LYS A 221 21.21 -12.42 -13.56
C LYS A 221 22.16 -13.60 -13.77
N ASP A 222 22.85 -14.02 -12.72
CA ASP A 222 23.73 -15.19 -12.72
C ASP A 222 22.94 -16.52 -12.68
N GLY A 223 21.61 -16.48 -12.84
CA GLY A 223 20.73 -17.65 -12.92
C GLY A 223 20.41 -18.27 -11.56
N LYS A 224 20.64 -17.57 -10.45
CA LYS A 224 20.23 -18.02 -9.11
C LYS A 224 18.75 -17.77 -8.88
N ILE A 225 18.20 -18.47 -7.89
CA ILE A 225 16.85 -18.27 -7.38
C ILE A 225 16.97 -17.56 -6.05
N VAL A 226 16.27 -16.44 -5.88
CA VAL A 226 16.27 -15.64 -4.66
C VAL A 226 14.88 -15.60 -4.06
N ALA A 227 14.76 -15.81 -2.74
CA ALA A 227 13.52 -15.57 -2.02
C ALA A 227 13.44 -14.09 -1.61
N ILE A 228 12.43 -13.37 -2.10
CA ILE A 228 12.24 -11.94 -1.85
C ILE A 228 10.99 -11.75 -1.00
N LYS A 229 11.13 -11.13 0.18
CA LYS A 229 10.00 -10.79 1.04
C LYS A 229 9.19 -9.64 0.41
N GLY A 230 7.97 -9.94 -0.04
CA GLY A 230 6.99 -8.95 -0.51
C GLY A 230 6.08 -8.45 0.64
N LEU A 231 4.92 -7.88 0.31
CA LEU A 231 3.95 -7.41 1.31
C LEU A 231 3.23 -8.58 2.01
N GLY A 232 2.69 -9.51 1.22
CA GLY A 232 1.88 -10.62 1.74
C GLY A 232 2.66 -11.91 2.02
N GLY A 233 3.99 -11.90 1.90
CA GLY A 233 4.85 -13.06 2.10
C GLY A 233 6.00 -13.12 1.10
N PHE A 234 6.71 -14.25 1.06
CA PHE A 234 7.87 -14.43 0.20
C PHE A 234 7.51 -14.80 -1.24
N HIS A 235 8.27 -14.28 -2.21
CA HIS A 235 8.30 -14.76 -3.59
C HIS A 235 9.60 -15.51 -3.85
N LEU A 236 9.54 -16.63 -4.55
CA LEU A 236 10.72 -17.19 -5.23
C LEU A 236 10.85 -16.51 -6.59
N ALA A 237 12.00 -15.87 -6.80
CA ALA A 237 12.30 -15.10 -7.98
C ALA A 237 13.50 -15.68 -8.75
N CYS A 238 13.40 -15.66 -10.07
CA CYS A 238 14.52 -15.90 -10.99
C CYS A 238 14.31 -15.11 -12.28
N ASP A 239 15.37 -14.93 -13.07
CA ASP A 239 15.27 -14.34 -14.41
C ASP A 239 14.31 -15.15 -15.29
N ALA A 240 13.28 -14.48 -15.83
CA ALA A 240 12.26 -15.13 -16.66
C ALA A 240 12.74 -15.44 -18.08
N GLU A 241 13.86 -14.87 -18.53
CA GLU A 241 14.48 -15.18 -19.82
C GLU A 241 15.52 -16.31 -19.70
N ASN A 242 15.90 -16.70 -18.48
CA ASN A 242 16.87 -17.77 -18.23
C ASN A 242 16.19 -19.14 -18.07
N GLU A 243 16.13 -19.90 -19.16
CA GLU A 243 15.52 -21.23 -19.23
C GLU A 243 16.06 -22.21 -18.17
N THR A 244 17.38 -22.20 -17.92
CA THR A 244 18.00 -23.06 -16.91
C THR A 244 17.55 -22.70 -15.50
N ALA A 245 17.46 -21.40 -15.18
CA ALA A 245 16.98 -20.93 -13.88
C ALA A 245 15.50 -21.29 -13.66
N VAL A 246 14.64 -21.09 -14.68
CA VAL A 246 13.22 -21.40 -14.61
C VAL A 246 12.98 -22.91 -14.44
N LYS A 247 13.68 -23.77 -15.18
CA LYS A 247 13.63 -25.23 -15.01
C LYS A 247 14.09 -25.66 -13.61
N THR A 248 15.17 -25.06 -13.12
CA THR A 248 15.67 -25.31 -11.76
C THR A 248 14.62 -24.94 -10.71
N LEU A 249 13.93 -23.81 -10.88
CA LEU A 249 12.86 -23.39 -10.00
C LEU A 249 11.68 -24.37 -10.00
N ARG A 250 11.25 -24.87 -11.17
CA ARG A 250 10.19 -25.89 -11.28
C ARG A 250 10.54 -27.15 -10.51
N SER A 251 11.73 -27.68 -10.77
CA SER A 251 12.21 -28.91 -10.15
C SER A 251 12.26 -28.78 -8.63
N ARG A 252 12.83 -27.69 -8.10
CA ARG A 252 12.93 -27.45 -6.64
C ARG A 252 11.58 -27.20 -5.98
N LYS A 253 10.64 -26.54 -6.68
CA LYS A 253 9.30 -26.25 -6.17
C LYS A 253 8.33 -27.44 -6.31
N MET A 254 8.73 -28.50 -7.03
CA MET A 254 7.86 -29.62 -7.42
C MET A 254 6.60 -29.12 -8.14
N ARG A 255 6.79 -28.21 -9.11
CA ARG A 255 5.70 -27.59 -9.87
C ARG A 255 5.88 -27.89 -11.36
N ASP A 256 5.23 -28.97 -11.80
CA ASP A 256 5.40 -29.52 -13.15
C ASP A 256 4.98 -28.53 -14.25
N ALA A 257 3.68 -28.35 -14.49
CA ALA A 257 3.19 -27.64 -15.68
C ALA A 257 2.54 -26.27 -15.39
N LYS A 258 2.12 -26.00 -14.14
CA LYS A 258 1.33 -24.79 -13.85
C LYS A 258 2.15 -23.53 -14.18
N PRO A 259 1.62 -22.58 -14.97
CA PRO A 259 2.35 -21.38 -15.39
C PRO A 259 2.91 -20.58 -14.22
N PHE A 260 4.04 -19.92 -14.46
CA PHE A 260 4.56 -18.92 -13.55
C PHE A 260 4.01 -17.54 -13.87
N ALA A 261 3.67 -16.79 -12.82
CA ALA A 261 3.46 -15.36 -12.94
C ALA A 261 4.82 -14.66 -13.05
N MET A 262 4.84 -13.57 -13.79
CA MET A 262 6.02 -12.74 -14.01
C MET A 262 5.75 -11.31 -13.57
N MET A 263 6.83 -10.60 -13.24
CA MET A 263 6.83 -9.17 -12.97
C MET A 263 7.74 -8.48 -13.98
N ALA A 264 7.27 -7.38 -14.56
CA ALA A 264 8.05 -6.54 -15.47
C ALA A 264 7.43 -5.14 -15.56
N GLU A 265 8.21 -4.16 -16.01
CA GLU A 265 7.68 -2.82 -16.33
C GLU A 265 6.74 -2.87 -17.55
N LEU A 266 5.75 -1.99 -17.60
CA LEU A 266 4.70 -2.02 -18.64
C LEU A 266 5.26 -2.03 -20.07
N GLU A 267 6.26 -1.19 -20.34
CA GLU A 267 6.90 -1.11 -21.66
C GLU A 267 7.62 -2.41 -22.02
N ILE A 268 8.14 -3.13 -21.03
CA ILE A 268 8.73 -4.45 -21.22
C ILE A 268 7.65 -5.50 -21.46
N ILE A 269 6.55 -5.47 -20.71
CA ILE A 269 5.41 -6.40 -20.93
C ILE A 269 4.88 -6.28 -22.36
N LYS A 270 4.75 -5.06 -22.88
CA LYS A 270 4.28 -4.79 -24.26
C LYS A 270 5.18 -5.43 -25.33
N ARG A 271 6.44 -5.74 -25.02
CA ARG A 271 7.35 -6.49 -25.92
C ARG A 271 7.04 -7.98 -25.96
N PHE A 272 6.54 -8.56 -24.85
CA PHE A 272 6.31 -10.01 -24.70
C PHE A 272 4.85 -10.44 -24.89
N ALA A 273 3.90 -9.52 -24.74
CA ALA A 273 2.47 -9.82 -24.78
C ALA A 273 1.64 -8.69 -25.42
N PHE A 274 0.44 -9.02 -25.86
CA PHE A 274 -0.56 -8.04 -26.29
C PHE A 274 -1.23 -7.41 -25.07
N VAL A 275 -1.11 -6.08 -24.94
CA VAL A 275 -1.71 -5.31 -23.85
C VAL A 275 -2.74 -4.36 -24.45
N GLY A 276 -4.02 -4.73 -24.32
CA GLY A 276 -5.13 -3.86 -24.66
C GLY A 276 -5.41 -2.82 -23.56
N GLU A 277 -6.27 -1.84 -23.86
CA GLU A 277 -6.58 -0.74 -22.95
C GLU A 277 -7.09 -1.21 -21.57
N GLN A 278 -7.97 -2.21 -21.54
CA GLN A 278 -8.50 -2.75 -20.28
C GLN A 278 -7.43 -3.47 -19.46
N ALA A 279 -6.55 -4.22 -20.12
CA ALA A 279 -5.45 -4.90 -19.46
C ALA A 279 -4.42 -3.92 -18.90
N GLU A 280 -4.12 -2.84 -19.63
CA GLU A 280 -3.25 -1.76 -19.15
C GLU A 280 -3.84 -1.08 -17.91
N LYS A 281 -5.15 -0.77 -17.92
CA LYS A 281 -5.87 -0.21 -16.76
C LYS A 281 -5.84 -1.14 -15.55
N LEU A 282 -6.01 -2.45 -15.75
CA LEU A 282 -5.92 -3.44 -14.68
C LEU A 282 -4.50 -3.57 -14.13
N LEU A 283 -3.48 -3.65 -14.99
CA LEU A 283 -2.09 -3.72 -14.57
C LEU A 283 -1.68 -2.50 -13.73
N GLN A 284 -2.14 -1.31 -14.13
CA GLN A 284 -1.88 -0.04 -13.45
C GLN A 284 -2.83 0.25 -12.27
N SER A 285 -3.74 -0.66 -11.95
CA SER A 285 -4.66 -0.47 -10.83
C SER A 285 -3.89 -0.49 -9.50
N ILE A 286 -4.51 0.08 -8.47
CA ILE A 286 -3.92 0.16 -7.13
C ILE A 286 -3.67 -1.22 -6.52
N GLU A 287 -4.41 -2.24 -6.96
CA GLU A 287 -4.24 -3.63 -6.54
C GLU A 287 -3.05 -4.31 -7.24
N SER A 288 -2.59 -3.77 -8.38
CA SER A 288 -1.52 -4.31 -9.23
C SER A 288 -1.57 -5.84 -9.41
N PRO A 289 -2.70 -6.39 -9.92
CA PRO A 289 -2.92 -7.82 -10.02
C PRO A 289 -2.03 -8.49 -11.07
N ILE A 290 -1.98 -9.82 -11.03
CA ILE A 290 -1.49 -10.62 -12.16
C ILE A 290 -2.59 -10.66 -13.23
N VAL A 291 -2.29 -10.15 -14.41
CA VAL A 291 -3.18 -10.12 -15.59
C VAL A 291 -2.70 -11.15 -16.60
N LEU A 292 -3.62 -11.96 -17.12
CA LEU A 292 -3.35 -12.92 -18.18
C LEU A 292 -3.42 -12.20 -19.53
N LEU A 293 -2.33 -12.28 -20.29
CA LEU A 293 -2.15 -11.57 -21.56
C LEU A 293 -1.76 -12.57 -22.65
N GLU A 294 -2.29 -12.39 -23.86
CA GLU A 294 -1.90 -13.19 -25.01
C GLU A 294 -0.42 -12.96 -25.35
N LYS A 295 0.32 -14.05 -25.58
CA LYS A 295 1.75 -14.00 -25.89
C LYS A 295 1.99 -13.37 -27.25
N LYS A 296 3.10 -12.65 -27.39
CA LYS A 296 3.66 -12.29 -28.70
C LYS A 296 4.78 -13.25 -29.04
N ASP A 297 4.79 -13.75 -30.27
CA ASP A 297 5.89 -14.54 -30.80
C ASP A 297 6.56 -13.81 -31.97
N PRO A 298 7.90 -13.90 -32.11
CA PRO A 298 8.84 -14.52 -31.17
C PRO A 298 9.07 -13.65 -29.92
N ASN A 299 9.41 -14.29 -28.79
CA ASN A 299 9.85 -13.62 -27.57
C ASN A 299 11.02 -14.38 -26.91
N THR A 300 11.67 -13.75 -25.94
CA THR A 300 12.85 -14.28 -25.22
C THR A 300 12.52 -14.87 -23.85
N ILE A 301 11.24 -14.91 -23.45
CA ILE A 301 10.84 -15.55 -22.20
C ILE A 301 11.09 -17.05 -22.30
N ALA A 302 11.66 -17.61 -21.23
CA ALA A 302 11.93 -19.03 -21.10
C ALA A 302 10.66 -19.86 -21.38
N GLN A 303 10.77 -20.88 -22.24
CA GLN A 303 9.66 -21.73 -22.64
C GLN A 303 9.00 -22.38 -21.42
N SER A 304 9.83 -22.78 -20.44
CA SER A 304 9.36 -23.37 -19.19
C SER A 304 8.58 -22.40 -18.29
N VAL A 305 8.44 -21.11 -18.58
CA VAL A 305 7.54 -20.22 -17.80
C VAL A 305 6.08 -20.65 -17.97
N ALA A 306 5.65 -20.92 -19.19
CA ALA A 306 4.27 -21.26 -19.53
C ALA A 306 4.21 -22.14 -20.77
N GLU A 307 4.54 -23.43 -20.63
CA GLU A 307 4.48 -24.37 -21.75
C GLU A 307 3.04 -24.67 -22.17
N LYS A 308 2.83 -24.83 -23.49
CA LYS A 308 1.55 -25.29 -24.10
C LYS A 308 0.33 -24.40 -23.81
N ILE A 309 0.55 -23.15 -23.40
CA ILE A 309 -0.48 -22.15 -23.14
C ILE A 309 -0.14 -20.89 -23.94
N ASN A 310 -1.15 -20.20 -24.46
CA ASN A 310 -0.97 -19.01 -25.33
C ASN A 310 -1.00 -17.69 -24.56
N THR A 311 -0.95 -17.74 -23.23
CA THR A 311 -0.96 -16.56 -22.36
C THR A 311 0.23 -16.52 -21.40
N PHE A 312 0.65 -15.31 -21.05
CA PHE A 312 1.55 -15.02 -19.95
C PHE A 312 0.78 -14.33 -18.82
N GLY A 313 1.09 -14.65 -17.57
CA GLY A 313 0.61 -13.89 -16.41
C GLY A 313 1.63 -12.84 -16.01
N PHE A 314 1.30 -11.56 -16.14
CA PHE A 314 2.17 -10.45 -15.75
C PHE A 314 1.54 -9.59 -14.66
N MET A 315 2.35 -9.10 -13.73
CA MET A 315 2.04 -7.99 -12.83
C MET A 315 3.10 -6.89 -12.95
N LEU A 316 2.76 -5.67 -12.54
CA LEU A 316 3.74 -4.59 -12.43
C LEU A 316 4.53 -4.69 -11.11
N PRO A 317 5.71 -4.06 -11.00
CA PRO A 317 6.33 -3.78 -9.72
C PRO A 317 5.35 -2.98 -8.85
N TYR A 318 5.04 -3.49 -7.65
CA TYR A 318 4.02 -2.90 -6.78
C TYR A 318 4.55 -2.40 -5.43
N THR A 319 5.78 -2.79 -5.04
CA THR A 319 6.44 -2.31 -3.82
C THR A 319 7.68 -1.47 -4.18
N PRO A 320 8.15 -0.57 -3.31
CA PRO A 320 9.35 0.20 -3.60
C PRO A 320 10.57 -0.69 -3.84
N LEU A 321 10.71 -1.78 -3.06
CA LEU A 321 11.77 -2.78 -3.29
C LEU A 321 11.73 -3.36 -4.72
N HIS A 322 10.55 -3.72 -5.23
CA HIS A 322 10.42 -4.20 -6.61
C HIS A 322 10.85 -3.13 -7.62
N HIS A 323 10.41 -1.87 -7.43
CA HIS A 323 10.83 -0.77 -8.30
C HIS A 323 12.34 -0.56 -8.29
N LEU A 324 12.99 -0.65 -7.12
CA LEU A 324 14.44 -0.52 -7.01
C LEU A 324 15.19 -1.67 -7.72
N ILE A 325 14.69 -2.91 -7.62
CA ILE A 325 15.25 -4.07 -8.35
C ILE A 325 15.23 -3.83 -9.86
N PHE A 326 14.11 -3.35 -10.42
CA PHE A 326 14.01 -3.06 -11.86
C PHE A 326 14.80 -1.79 -12.26
N ALA A 327 15.00 -0.84 -11.35
CA ALA A 327 15.80 0.36 -11.60
C ALA A 327 17.28 0.06 -11.88
N GLU A 328 17.79 -1.12 -11.51
CA GLU A 328 19.15 -1.57 -11.88
C GLU A 328 19.30 -1.88 -13.38
N LYS A 329 18.18 -2.01 -14.13
CA LYS A 329 18.14 -2.21 -15.60
C LYS A 329 18.99 -3.37 -16.14
N LYS A 330 19.14 -4.42 -15.33
CA LYS A 330 19.91 -5.63 -15.68
C LYS A 330 19.03 -6.83 -16.07
N LEU A 331 17.73 -6.76 -15.81
CA LEU A 331 16.75 -7.84 -16.00
C LEU A 331 15.47 -7.23 -16.60
N ASN A 332 14.89 -7.86 -17.62
CA ASN A 332 13.65 -7.38 -18.23
C ASN A 332 12.42 -7.91 -17.49
N ALA A 333 12.43 -9.18 -17.11
CA ALA A 333 11.31 -9.84 -16.43
C ALA A 333 11.80 -10.83 -15.39
N LEU A 334 11.07 -10.92 -14.28
CA LEU A 334 11.31 -11.88 -13.21
C LEU A 334 10.13 -12.83 -13.10
N VAL A 335 10.38 -14.13 -12.98
CA VAL A 335 9.37 -15.05 -12.42
C VAL A 335 9.14 -14.65 -10.97
N MET A 336 7.88 -14.54 -10.56
CA MET A 336 7.50 -14.20 -9.18
C MET A 336 6.42 -15.19 -8.72
N THR A 337 6.85 -16.30 -8.13
CA THR A 337 5.95 -17.33 -7.62
C THR A 337 5.95 -17.36 -6.10
N SER A 338 4.87 -17.85 -5.50
CA SER A 338 4.75 -17.96 -4.04
C SER A 338 5.92 -18.73 -3.41
N GLY A 339 6.44 -18.25 -2.28
CA GLY A 339 7.56 -18.84 -1.54
C GLY A 339 7.14 -20.02 -0.66
N ASN A 340 6.62 -21.07 -1.28
CA ASN A 340 6.20 -22.30 -0.62
C ASN A 340 6.45 -23.52 -1.50
N ILE A 341 6.50 -24.70 -0.88
CA ILE A 341 6.41 -25.98 -1.59
C ILE A 341 5.02 -26.07 -2.22
N SER A 342 4.89 -26.73 -3.39
CA SER A 342 3.59 -26.88 -4.05
C SER A 342 2.51 -27.35 -3.06
N ASP A 343 1.35 -26.71 -3.15
CA ASP A 343 0.15 -27.02 -2.35
C ASP A 343 0.22 -26.69 -0.85
N GLU A 344 1.32 -26.08 -0.38
CA GLU A 344 1.40 -25.47 0.95
C GLU A 344 1.00 -23.97 0.94
N PRO A 345 0.57 -23.42 2.09
CA PRO A 345 0.38 -21.98 2.26
C PRO A 345 1.68 -21.19 2.04
N LEU A 346 1.53 -19.91 1.69
CA LEU A 346 2.66 -19.01 1.54
C LEU A 346 3.38 -18.79 2.88
N ILE A 347 4.72 -18.77 2.84
CA ILE A 347 5.54 -18.41 4.00
C ILE A 347 5.51 -16.88 4.15
N CYS A 348 5.14 -16.39 5.34
CA CYS A 348 5.01 -14.97 5.71
C CYS A 348 6.18 -14.46 6.56
#